data_AF-E4TN97-F1
#
_entry.id   AF-E4TN97-F1
#
_cell.length_a   1.000
_cell.length_b   1.000
_cell.length_c   1.000
_cell.angle_alpha   90.00
_cell.angle_beta   90.00
_cell.angle_gamma   90.00
#
_symmetry.space_group_name_H-M   'P 1'
#
loop_
_entity.id
_entity.type
_entity.pdbx_description
1 polymer ?
#
loop_
_entity_poly.entity_id
_entity_poly.type
_entity_poly.pdbx_seq_one_letter_code
_entity_poly.pdbx_strand_id
1 'polypeptide(L)'
;MDVKIRLSSKRLNSGRCQVHFHVRTKTGDGKWYGYTLAEPQDTVSEVVNRIRSRFSRAEDKISLHQKVLYHMNEHYREMDDLMIFRAP
;
A
#
# COMPACT_ATOMS: atom_id res chain seq x y z
N MET A 1 -10.07 12.78 -1.65
CA MET A 1 -8.83 13.20 -0.96
C MET A 1 -7.77 13.53 -2.00
N ASP A 2 -7.12 14.67 -1.84
CA ASP A 2 -6.03 15.08 -2.73
C ASP A 2 -4.70 14.60 -2.12
N VAL A 3 -4.19 13.50 -2.65
CA VAL A 3 -3.00 12.80 -2.15
C VAL A 3 -1.94 12.70 -3.23
N LYS A 4 -0.69 13.03 -2.85
CA LYS A 4 0.47 12.84 -3.71
C LYS A 4 1.08 11.47 -3.44
N ILE A 5 1.08 10.60 -4.44
CA ILE A 5 1.69 9.27 -4.38
C ILE A 5 2.99 9.29 -5.15
N ARG A 6 4.09 8.90 -4.51
CA ARG A 6 5.38 8.67 -5.16
C ARG A 6 5.65 7.17 -5.16
N LEU A 7 6.01 6.64 -6.33
CA LEU A 7 6.32 5.22 -6.51
C LEU A 7 7.82 5.05 -6.81
N SER A 8 8.37 3.94 -6.36
CA SER A 8 9.58 3.31 -6.90
C SER A 8 9.33 1.81 -7.00
N SER A 9 10.06 1.12 -7.86
CA SER A 9 9.87 -0.33 -8.03
C SER A 9 11.19 -1.05 -8.19
N LYS A 10 11.18 -2.34 -7.83
CA LYS A 10 12.26 -3.27 -8.03
C LYS A 10 11.69 -4.57 -8.59
N ARG A 11 12.24 -5.06 -9.70
CA ARG A 11 11.88 -6.37 -10.25
C ARG A 11 12.50 -7.47 -9.38
N LEU A 12 11.71 -8.48 -9.06
CA LEU A 12 12.12 -9.65 -8.28
C LEU A 12 12.50 -10.81 -9.21
N ASN A 13 13.26 -11.77 -8.65
CA ASN A 13 13.65 -12.99 -9.38
C ASN A 13 12.44 -13.86 -9.77
N SER A 14 11.30 -13.69 -9.10
CA SER A 14 10.03 -14.32 -9.45
C SER A 14 9.36 -13.73 -10.70
N GLY A 15 9.92 -12.67 -11.27
CA GLY A 15 9.32 -11.93 -12.39
C GLY A 15 8.36 -10.82 -11.96
N ARG A 16 7.83 -10.87 -10.73
CA ARG A 16 6.96 -9.83 -10.14
C ARG A 16 7.73 -8.53 -9.85
N CYS A 17 7.01 -7.43 -9.72
CA CYS A 17 7.56 -6.12 -9.33
C CYS A 17 7.17 -5.80 -7.89
N GLN A 18 8.17 -5.57 -7.03
CA GLN A 18 7.96 -4.96 -5.72
C GLN A 18 7.87 -3.45 -5.89
N VAL A 19 6.73 -2.87 -5.57
CA VAL A 19 6.47 -1.43 -5.65
C VAL A 19 6.52 -0.84 -4.25
N HIS A 20 7.42 0.12 -4.06
CA HIS A 20 7.51 0.91 -2.85
C HIS A 20 6.75 2.21 -3.12
N PHE A 21 5.95 2.65 -2.16
CA PHE A 21 5.19 3.88 -2.32
C PHE A 21 5.24 4.76 -1.08
N HIS A 22 5.13 6.07 -1.32
CA HIS A 22 4.94 7.07 -0.29
C HIS A 22 3.69 7.88 -0.61
N VAL A 23 2.81 8.02 0.38
CA VAL A 23 1.61 8.85 0.30
C VAL A 23 1.80 10.08 1.18
N ARG A 24 1.55 11.26 0.61
CA ARG A 24 1.51 12.52 1.35
C ARG A 24 0.16 13.18 1.15
N THR A 25 -0.51 13.52 2.25
CA THR A 25 -1.69 14.38 2.23
C THR A 25 -1.26 15.82 1.96
N LYS A 26 -2.05 16.59 1.19
CA LYS A 26 -1.72 18.00 0.92
C LYS A 26 -1.74 18.87 2.19
N THR A 27 -2.48 18.47 3.22
CA THR A 27 -2.53 19.17 4.52
C THR A 27 -1.28 18.94 5.38
N GLY A 28 -0.42 17.98 5.01
CA GLY A 28 0.84 17.72 5.72
C GLY A 28 0.71 16.82 6.95
N ASP A 29 -0.51 16.52 7.39
CA ASP A 29 -0.80 15.79 8.64
C ASP A 29 -0.45 14.29 8.62
N GLY A 30 -0.06 13.75 7.46
CA GLY A 30 0.24 12.34 7.32
C GLY A 30 1.23 12.03 6.20
N LYS A 31 2.40 11.54 6.58
CA LYS A 31 3.31 10.81 5.68
C LYS A 31 3.09 9.32 5.90
N TRP A 32 2.80 8.61 4.83
CA TRP A 32 2.62 7.16 4.85
C TRP A 32 3.57 6.54 3.83
N TYR A 33 3.96 5.31 4.09
CA TYR A 33 4.75 4.53 3.16
C TYR A 33 4.29 3.09 3.15
N GLY A 34 4.64 2.35 2.11
CA GLY A 34 4.19 0.99 1.99
C GLY A 34 4.81 0.25 0.82
N TYR A 35 4.42 -1.00 0.73
CA TYR A 35 4.91 -1.95 -0.27
C TYR A 35 3.72 -2.65 -0.89
N THR A 36 3.77 -2.86 -2.20
CA THR A 36 2.86 -3.77 -2.88
C THR A 36 3.58 -4.65 -3.89
N LEU A 37 3.10 -5.87 -4.10
CA LEU A 37 3.50 -6.66 -5.27
C LEU A 37 2.59 -6.32 -6.46
N ALA A 38 3.22 -6.20 -7.62
CA ALA A 38 2.56 -5.97 -8.90
C ALA A 38 2.96 -7.08 -9.87
N GLU A 39 1.98 -7.63 -10.57
CA GLU A 39 2.22 -8.60 -11.62
C GLU A 39 2.83 -7.93 -12.87
N PRO A 40 3.56 -8.66 -13.73
CA PRO A 40 4.10 -8.11 -14.97
C PRO A 40 3.05 -7.47 -15.89
N GLN A 41 1.82 -7.98 -15.87
CA GLN A 41 0.69 -7.46 -16.62
C GLN A 41 -0.01 -6.27 -15.96
N ASP A 42 0.28 -5.99 -14.68
CA ASP A 42 -0.36 -4.88 -13.97
C ASP A 42 0.14 -3.54 -14.54
N THR A 43 -0.81 -2.68 -14.87
CA THR A 43 -0.52 -1.29 -15.25
C THR A 43 -0.20 -0.45 -14.02
N VAL A 44 0.56 0.63 -14.23
CA VAL A 44 0.83 1.62 -13.17
C VAL A 44 -0.47 2.18 -12.60
N SER A 45 -1.48 2.41 -13.45
CA SER A 45 -2.78 2.91 -13.04
C SER A 45 -3.51 1.96 -12.09
N GLU A 46 -3.48 0.65 -12.35
CA GLU A 46 -4.07 -0.36 -11.46
C GLU A 46 -3.36 -0.41 -10.11
N VAL A 47 -2.03 -0.34 -10.11
CA VAL A 47 -1.23 -0.27 -8.88
C VAL A 47 -1.57 0.98 -8.07
N VAL A 48 -1.64 2.15 -8.72
CA VAL A 48 -2.02 3.42 -8.07
C VAL A 48 -3.44 3.36 -7.50
N ASN A 49 -4.39 2.82 -8.26
CA ASN A 49 -5.79 2.70 -7.81
C ASN A 49 -5.92 1.76 -6.60
N ARG A 50 -5.16 0.66 -6.58
CA ARG A 50 -5.08 -0.27 -5.43
C ARG A 50 -4.56 0.43 -4.18
N ILE A 51 -3.47 1.19 -4.31
CA ILE A 51 -2.89 1.98 -3.22
C ILE A 51 -3.91 3.02 -2.72
N ARG A 52 -4.55 3.77 -3.62
CA ARG A 52 -5.57 4.78 -3.25
C ARG A 52 -6.74 4.16 -2.51
N SER A 53 -7.32 3.07 -3.04
CA SER A 53 -8.47 2.40 -2.44
C SER A 53 -8.16 1.88 -1.03
N ARG A 54 -6.97 1.27 -0.84
CA ARG A 54 -6.56 0.80 0.49
C ARG A 54 -6.28 1.96 1.44
N PHE A 55 -5.66 3.03 0.95
CA PHE A 55 -5.35 4.21 1.74
C PHE A 55 -6.62 4.90 2.26
N SER A 56 -7.62 5.13 1.40
CA SER A 56 -8.90 5.70 1.83
C SER A 56 -9.57 4.85 2.92
N ARG A 57 -9.59 3.52 2.74
CA ARG A 57 -10.10 2.58 3.76
C ARG A 57 -9.31 2.57 5.08
N ALA A 58 -8.04 2.95 5.04
CA ALA A 58 -7.16 2.98 6.19
C ALA A 58 -7.29 4.26 7.01
N GLU A 59 -7.52 5.41 6.37
CA GLU A 59 -7.73 6.68 7.03
C GLU A 59 -9.03 6.65 7.87
N ASP A 60 -10.08 5.99 7.37
CA ASP A 60 -11.36 5.83 8.06
C ASP A 60 -11.30 4.89 9.29
N LYS A 61 -10.25 4.06 9.42
CA LYS A 61 -10.09 3.09 10.51
C LYS A 61 -8.73 3.25 11.16
N ILE A 62 -8.70 4.06 12.22
CA ILE A 62 -7.61 4.11 13.20
C ILE A 62 -7.19 2.67 13.53
N SER A 63 -5.88 2.41 13.37
CA SER A 63 -5.17 1.15 13.64
C SER A 63 -4.91 0.22 12.45
N LEU A 64 -4.09 0.69 11.50
CA LEU A 64 -3.38 -0.18 10.55
C LEU A 64 -2.38 -1.12 11.24
N HIS A 65 -1.79 -0.70 12.36
CA HIS A 65 -0.76 -1.49 13.06
C HIS A 65 -1.34 -2.71 13.78
N GLN A 66 -2.52 -2.59 14.42
CA GLN A 66 -3.13 -3.76 15.09
C GLN A 66 -3.71 -4.76 14.07
N LYS A 67 -4.23 -4.30 12.93
CA LYS A 67 -4.75 -5.21 11.91
C LYS A 67 -3.66 -6.08 11.29
N VAL A 68 -2.57 -5.50 10.81
CA VAL A 68 -1.50 -6.26 10.14
C VAL A 68 -0.92 -7.36 11.05
N LEU A 69 -0.87 -7.12 12.37
CA LEU A 69 -0.37 -8.11 13.34
C LEU A 69 -1.43 -9.15 13.75
N TYR A 70 -2.72 -8.79 13.85
CA TYR A 70 -3.80 -9.75 14.15
C TYR A 70 -4.11 -10.70 12.97
N HIS A 71 -3.87 -10.26 11.74
CA HIS A 71 -4.19 -11.03 10.53
C HIS A 71 -3.19 -12.17 10.22
N MET A 72 -2.14 -12.39 11.03
CA MET A 72 -1.21 -13.51 10.82
C MET A 72 -1.82 -14.89 11.16
N ASN A 73 -2.97 -14.95 11.85
CA ASN A 73 -3.60 -16.21 12.28
C ASN A 73 -4.83 -16.64 11.46
N GLU A 74 -5.35 -15.81 10.57
CA GLU A 74 -6.54 -16.14 9.77
C GLU A 74 -6.21 -16.08 8.28
N HIS A 75 -6.29 -17.23 7.61
CA HIS A 75 -6.08 -17.38 6.17
C HIS A 75 -7.10 -16.58 5.35
N TYR A 76 -6.87 -15.28 5.16
CA TYR A 76 -7.56 -14.46 4.16
C TYR A 76 -6.60 -14.13 3.01
N ARG A 77 -6.55 -15.03 2.02
CA ARG A 77 -5.70 -14.96 0.81
C ARG A 77 -5.95 -13.76 -0.12
N GLU A 78 -6.97 -12.92 0.12
CA GLU A 78 -7.43 -11.98 -0.89
C GLU A 78 -6.75 -10.60 -0.89
N MET A 79 -5.96 -10.21 0.14
CA MET A 79 -5.40 -8.85 0.23
C MET A 79 -3.96 -8.74 0.75
N ASP A 80 -3.20 -9.86 0.78
CA ASP A 80 -1.88 -9.94 1.43
C ASP A 80 -0.75 -9.17 0.73
N ASP A 81 -0.97 -8.70 -0.50
CA ASP A 81 0.13 -8.12 -1.26
C ASP A 81 0.39 -6.64 -0.96
N LEU A 82 -0.40 -5.96 -0.10
CA LEU A 82 -0.25 -4.52 0.12
C LEU A 82 -0.15 -4.14 1.61
N MET A 83 1.03 -3.66 2.00
CA MET A 83 1.35 -3.20 3.35
C MET A 83 1.44 -1.67 3.39
N ILE A 84 0.87 -1.03 4.42
CA ILE A 84 0.92 0.43 4.64
C ILE A 84 1.32 0.72 6.09
N PHE A 85 2.22 1.67 6.26
CA PHE A 85 2.76 2.13 7.52
C PHE A 85 2.68 3.65 7.63
N ARG A 86 2.46 4.16 8.83
CA ARG A 86 2.60 5.59 9.13
C ARG A 86 4.09 5.89 9.29
N ALA A 87 4.58 6.91 8.58
CA ALA A 87 5.93 7.39 8.82
C ALA A 87 5.98 8.13 10.18
N PRO A 88 7.11 8.06 10.90
CA PRO A 88 7.32 8.85 12.11
C PRO A 88 7.22 10.36 11.85
#